data_AF-A0A1C5BYX4-F1
#
_entry.id   AF-A0A1C5BYX4-F1
#
_cell.length_a   1.000
_cell.length_b   1.000
_cell.length_c   1.000
_cell.angle_alpha   90.00
_cell.angle_beta   90.00
_cell.angle_gamma   90.00
#
_symmetry.space_group_name_H-M   'P 1'
#
loop_
_entity.id
_entity.type
_entity.pdbx_description
1 polymer ?
#
loop_
_entity_poly.entity_id
_entity_poly.type
_entity_poly.pdbx_seq_one_letter_code
_entity_poly.pdbx_strand_id
1 'polypeptide(L)'
;MLLRRDGQSPVIGVNDSQPPLRQRFTIAHELGHLLLHPGREVVLDRPVRINLRDGLSSTATDREEIEANAFAASLLMPADMVREQLVLLPVAIRQDPDRCTTALAERFEVSASAMGFRLINLGLVS
;
A
#
# COMPACT_ATOMS: atom_id res chain seq x y z
N MET A 1 7.92 2.84 -10.40
CA MET A 1 9.39 2.93 -10.52
C MET A 1 9.86 4.26 -10.00
N LEU A 2 10.62 4.27 -8.91
CA LEU A 2 11.40 5.43 -8.47
C LEU A 2 12.73 5.49 -9.24
N LEU A 3 13.14 6.70 -9.62
CA LEU A 3 14.44 7.02 -10.20
C LEU A 3 15.12 8.09 -9.34
N ARG A 4 16.32 7.79 -8.87
CA ARG A 4 17.21 8.74 -8.18
C ARG A 4 18.55 8.80 -8.89
N ARG A 5 19.04 10.02 -9.12
CA ARG A 5 20.38 10.29 -9.66
C ARG A 5 21.00 11.44 -8.88
N ASP A 6 22.29 11.37 -8.59
CA ASP A 6 23.00 12.40 -7.85
C ASP A 6 22.89 13.77 -8.53
N GLY A 7 22.56 14.79 -7.75
CA GLY A 7 22.37 16.15 -8.24
C GLY A 7 21.06 16.40 -9.03
N GLN A 8 20.15 15.42 -9.10
CA GLN A 8 18.85 15.55 -9.77
C GLN A 8 17.68 15.36 -8.79
N SER A 9 16.53 15.97 -9.12
CA SER A 9 15.30 15.71 -8.38
C SER A 9 14.83 14.27 -8.63
N PRO A 10 14.35 13.56 -7.59
CA PRO A 10 13.83 12.21 -7.75
C PRO A 10 12.58 12.21 -8.64
N VAL A 11 12.42 11.16 -9.45
CA VAL A 11 11.28 10.99 -10.37
C VAL A 11 10.55 9.70 -10.04
N ILE A 12 9.22 9.76 -9.93
CA ILE A 12 8.36 8.57 -9.80
C ILE A 12 7.65 8.35 -11.15
N GLY A 13 7.95 7.22 -11.78
CA GLY A 13 7.26 6.72 -12.97
C GLY A 13 6.16 5.73 -12.61
N VAL A 14 4.97 5.93 -13.18
CA VAL A 14 3.84 5.01 -13.14
C VAL A 14 3.50 4.52 -14.54
N ASN A 15 3.02 3.28 -14.63
CA ASN A 15 2.55 2.74 -15.90
C ASN A 15 1.10 3.16 -16.14
N ASP A 16 0.86 3.97 -17.15
CA ASP A 16 -0.45 4.52 -17.51
C ASP A 16 -1.49 3.45 -17.89
N SER A 17 -1.04 2.28 -18.37
CA SER A 17 -1.94 1.15 -18.67
C SER A 17 -2.50 0.46 -17.41
N GLN A 18 -1.98 0.76 -16.22
CA GLN A 18 -2.49 0.21 -14.97
C GLN A 18 -3.75 0.95 -14.51
N PRO A 19 -4.70 0.28 -13.86
CA PRO A 19 -5.88 0.95 -13.30
C PRO A 19 -5.48 2.07 -12.31
N PRO A 20 -6.24 3.17 -12.20
CA PRO A 20 -5.91 4.32 -11.34
C PRO A 20 -5.61 3.95 -9.88
N LEU A 21 -6.37 3.01 -9.30
CA LEU A 21 -6.15 2.54 -7.92
C LEU A 21 -4.76 1.91 -7.75
N ARG A 22 -4.27 1.19 -8.78
CA ARG A 22 -2.95 0.57 -8.78
C ARG A 22 -1.85 1.60 -9.01
N GLN A 23 -2.09 2.60 -9.86
CA GLN A 23 -1.17 3.73 -10.02
C GLN A 23 -1.00 4.48 -8.69
N ARG A 24 -2.12 4.79 -8.00
CA ARG A 24 -2.13 5.48 -6.70
C ARG A 24 -1.36 4.71 -5.63
N PHE A 25 -1.55 3.39 -5.55
CA PHE A 25 -0.76 2.54 -4.66
C PHE A 25 0.72 2.54 -5.03
N THR A 26 1.05 2.44 -6.32
CA THR A 26 2.44 2.48 -6.80
C THR A 26 3.11 3.79 -6.41
N ILE A 27 2.46 4.94 -6.60
CA ILE A 27 3.02 6.24 -6.20
C ILE A 27 3.30 6.27 -4.70
N ALA A 28 2.33 5.83 -3.87
CA ALA A 28 2.48 5.80 -2.42
C ALA A 28 3.63 4.87 -1.97
N HIS A 29 3.80 3.73 -2.65
CA HIS A 29 4.89 2.78 -2.41
C HIS A 29 6.26 3.38 -2.77
N GLU A 30 6.39 4.02 -3.93
CA GLU A 30 7.63 4.68 -4.35
C GLU A 30 7.97 5.89 -3.47
N LEU A 31 6.97 6.59 -2.93
CA LEU A 31 7.17 7.60 -1.88
C LEU A 31 7.71 6.98 -0.59
N GLY A 32 7.25 5.78 -0.22
CA GLY A 32 7.80 5.02 0.90
C GLY A 32 9.28 4.73 0.69
N HIS A 33 9.67 4.25 -0.50
CA HIS A 33 11.08 4.10 -0.85
C HIS A 33 11.83 5.44 -0.84
N LEU A 34 11.21 6.52 -1.30
CA LEU A 34 11.81 7.86 -1.32
C LEU A 34 12.20 8.33 0.09
N LEU A 35 11.31 8.15 1.05
CA LEU A 35 11.40 8.72 2.40
C LEU A 35 12.13 7.80 3.40
N LEU A 36 11.90 6.49 3.34
CA LEU A 36 12.41 5.55 4.35
C LEU A 36 13.82 5.03 4.00
N HIS A 37 14.19 5.02 2.72
CA HIS A 37 15.41 4.35 2.24
C HIS A 37 16.35 5.33 1.50
N PRO A 38 16.89 6.37 2.18
CA PRO A 38 17.79 7.34 1.55
C PRO A 38 19.14 6.71 1.17
N GLY A 39 19.76 7.19 0.09
CA GLY A 39 21.13 6.83 -0.27
C GLY A 39 21.31 5.57 -1.10
N ARG A 40 20.24 4.96 -1.62
CA ARG A 40 20.33 3.94 -2.67
C ARG A 40 19.96 4.51 -4.03
N GLU A 41 20.77 4.21 -5.05
CA GLU A 41 20.35 4.30 -6.45
C GLU A 41 19.25 3.26 -6.66
N VAL A 42 18.01 3.68 -6.48
CA VAL A 42 16.85 2.82 -6.73
C VAL A 42 16.52 2.92 -8.22
N VAL A 43 16.77 1.84 -8.95
CA VAL A 43 16.13 1.51 -10.23
C VAL A 43 15.45 0.16 -10.01
N LEU A 44 14.30 0.17 -9.34
CA LEU A 44 13.56 -1.05 -9.07
C LEU A 44 12.38 -1.15 -10.04
N ASP A 45 12.61 -1.95 -11.08
CA ASP A 45 11.63 -2.39 -12.06
C ASP A 45 11.02 -3.73 -11.60
N ARG A 46 10.54 -3.78 -10.35
CA ARG A 46 9.84 -4.95 -9.83
C ARG A 46 8.35 -4.64 -9.74
N PRO A 47 7.48 -5.48 -10.31
CA PRO A 47 6.05 -5.31 -10.14
C PRO A 47 5.76 -5.38 -8.64
N VAL A 48 5.06 -4.37 -8.10
CA VAL A 48 4.55 -4.36 -6.72
C VAL A 48 3.86 -5.69 -6.45
N ARG A 49 4.57 -6.59 -5.78
CA ARG A 49 4.03 -7.86 -5.29
C ARG A 49 3.62 -7.60 -3.86
N ILE A 50 2.31 -7.70 -3.62
CA ILE A 50 1.81 -7.88 -2.26
C ILE A 50 2.23 -9.31 -1.88
N ASN A 51 3.46 -9.47 -1.39
CA ASN A 51 4.06 -10.77 -1.13
C ASN A 51 3.31 -11.47 0.03
N LEU A 52 2.42 -12.38 -0.34
CA LEU A 52 2.07 -13.53 0.50
C LEU A 52 3.27 -14.47 0.49
N ARG A 53 4.01 -14.50 1.61
CA ARG A 53 5.01 -15.50 2.03
C ARG A 53 5.74 -16.25 0.90
N ASP A 54 6.99 -15.87 0.62
CA ASP A 54 8.02 -16.79 0.15
C ASP A 54 9.22 -16.73 1.10
N GLY A 55 9.37 -17.78 1.90
CA GLY A 55 10.30 -17.86 3.04
C GLY A 55 11.75 -18.18 2.69
N LEU A 56 12.30 -17.68 1.57
CA LEU A 56 13.67 -18.01 1.13
C LEU A 56 14.52 -16.83 0.66
N SER A 57 14.11 -15.59 0.89
CA SER A 57 14.95 -14.41 0.67
C SER A 57 14.84 -13.50 1.89
N SER A 58 15.78 -13.64 2.82
CA SER A 58 15.91 -12.73 3.97
C SER A 58 16.92 -11.63 3.63
N THR A 59 16.75 -10.95 2.49
CA THR A 59 17.67 -9.88 2.07
C THR A 59 17.16 -8.52 2.53
N ALA A 60 18.05 -7.52 2.62
CA ALA A 60 17.67 -6.14 2.97
C ALA A 60 16.56 -5.60 2.06
N THR A 61 16.53 -6.00 0.79
CA THR A 61 15.51 -5.62 -0.19
C THR A 61 14.12 -6.09 0.20
N ASP A 62 13.97 -7.31 0.73
CA ASP A 62 12.65 -7.82 1.15
C ASP A 62 12.08 -7.01 2.31
N ARG A 63 12.94 -6.54 3.23
CA ARG A 63 12.53 -5.66 4.32
C ARG A 63 12.11 -4.28 3.81
N GLU A 64 12.89 -3.70 2.90
CA GLU A 64 12.61 -2.39 2.31
C GLU A 64 11.24 -2.38 1.57
N GLU A 65 10.94 -3.43 0.82
CA GLU A 65 9.65 -3.63 0.12
C GLU A 65 8.48 -3.77 1.10
N ILE A 66 8.67 -4.51 2.19
CA ILE A 66 7.67 -4.62 3.27
C ILE A 66 7.42 -3.26 3.90
N GLU A 67 8.48 -2.51 4.22
CA GLU A 67 8.39 -1.17 4.80
C GLU A 67 7.71 -0.18 3.85
N ALA A 68 8.03 -0.20 2.55
CA ALA A 68 7.41 0.64 1.54
C ALA A 68 5.91 0.31 1.34
N ASN A 69 5.55 -0.98 1.34
CA ASN A 69 4.15 -1.41 1.31
C ASN A 69 3.38 -0.97 2.56
N ALA A 70 3.99 -1.10 3.74
CA ALA A 70 3.40 -0.65 5.00
C ALA A 70 3.21 0.87 5.04
N PHE A 71 4.17 1.63 4.50
CA PHE A 71 4.07 3.07 4.30
C PHE A 71 2.92 3.42 3.36
N ALA A 72 2.85 2.80 2.17
CA ALA A 72 1.80 3.05 1.19
C ALA A 72 0.41 2.79 1.77
N ALA A 73 0.23 1.66 2.45
CA ALA A 73 -1.02 1.33 3.13
C ALA A 73 -1.38 2.34 4.22
N SER A 74 -0.40 2.84 4.97
CA SER A 74 -0.64 3.82 6.04
C SER A 74 -0.92 5.22 5.53
N LEU A 75 -0.33 5.60 4.39
CA LEU A 75 -0.60 6.86 3.71
C LEU A 75 -1.99 6.88 3.07
N LEU A 76 -2.35 5.79 2.36
CA LEU A 76 -3.63 5.70 1.65
C LEU A 76 -4.80 5.34 2.56
N MET A 77 -4.55 4.61 3.63
CA MET A 77 -5.56 4.15 4.59
C MET A 77 -5.08 4.40 6.04
N PRO A 78 -5.04 5.66 6.51
CA PRO A 78 -4.62 5.99 7.87
C PRO A 78 -5.46 5.25 8.91
N ALA A 79 -4.80 4.71 9.94
CA ALA A 79 -5.45 3.80 10.90
C ALA A 79 -6.67 4.43 11.59
N ASP A 80 -6.56 5.69 11.99
CA ASP A 80 -7.63 6.40 12.70
C ASP A 80 -8.82 6.67 11.78
N MET A 81 -8.56 7.06 10.54
CA MET A 81 -9.61 7.23 9.53
C MET A 81 -10.30 5.90 9.22
N VAL A 82 -9.55 4.79 9.07
CA VAL A 82 -10.15 3.48 8.81
C VAL A 82 -11.08 3.07 9.96
N ARG A 83 -10.63 3.26 11.22
CA ARG A 83 -11.45 2.96 12.40
C ARG A 83 -12.70 3.84 12.47
N GLU A 84 -12.56 5.14 12.21
CA GLU A 84 -13.69 6.07 12.17
C GLU A 84 -14.71 5.65 11.10
N GLN A 85 -14.25 5.42 9.87
CA GLN A 85 -15.13 5.04 8.76
C GLN A 85 -15.82 3.69 9.02
N LEU A 86 -15.14 2.74 9.66
CA LEU A 86 -15.72 1.45 10.07
C LEU A 86 -16.89 1.64 11.05
N VAL A 87 -16.76 2.54 12.02
CA VAL A 87 -17.82 2.86 12.99
C VAL A 87 -18.99 3.61 12.34
N LEU A 88 -18.73 4.37 11.27
CA LEU A 88 -19.77 5.07 10.50
C LEU A 88 -20.53 4.17 9.52
N LEU A 89 -20.08 2.93 9.27
CA LEU A 89 -20.81 1.99 8.41
C LEU A 89 -22.09 1.49 9.09
N PRO A 90 -23.19 1.30 8.34
CA PRO A 90 -24.39 0.63 8.83
C PRO A 90 -24.07 -0.74 9.45
N VAL A 91 -24.76 -1.09 10.54
CA VAL A 91 -24.54 -2.36 11.25
C VAL A 91 -24.64 -3.56 10.32
N ALA A 92 -25.62 -3.57 9.40
CA ALA A 92 -25.82 -4.64 8.42
C ALA A 92 -24.65 -4.79 7.42
N ILE A 93 -23.86 -3.74 7.18
CA ILE A 93 -22.65 -3.81 6.35
C ILE A 93 -21.46 -4.26 7.20
N ARG A 94 -21.34 -3.73 8.43
CA ARG A 94 -20.22 -4.05 9.34
C ARG A 94 -20.18 -5.53 9.75
N GLN A 95 -21.34 -6.17 9.84
CA GLN A 95 -21.46 -7.59 10.19
C GLN A 95 -21.09 -8.55 9.06
N ASP A 96 -20.92 -8.06 7.84
CA ASP A 96 -20.52 -8.83 6.68
C ASP A 96 -19.09 -8.43 6.27
N PRO A 97 -18.08 -9.30 6.45
CA PRO A 97 -16.68 -8.97 6.19
C PRO A 97 -16.40 -8.51 4.75
N ASP A 98 -17.05 -9.14 3.76
CA ASP A 98 -16.82 -8.84 2.34
C ASP A 98 -17.44 -7.50 1.97
N ARG A 99 -18.67 -7.25 2.44
CA ARG A 99 -19.35 -5.97 2.22
C ARG A 99 -18.66 -4.83 2.97
N CYS A 100 -18.20 -5.08 4.20
CA CYS A 100 -17.42 -4.13 4.99
C CYS A 100 -16.12 -3.74 4.27
N THR A 101 -15.36 -4.75 3.82
CA THR A 101 -14.10 -4.54 3.08
C THR A 101 -14.33 -3.76 1.80
N THR A 102 -15.36 -4.13 1.02
CA THR A 102 -15.71 -3.44 -0.22
C THR A 102 -16.11 -1.99 0.03
N ALA A 103 -16.98 -1.74 1.01
CA ALA A 103 -17.43 -0.38 1.33
C ALA A 103 -16.30 0.53 1.80
N LEU A 104 -15.35 0.01 2.59
CA LEU A 104 -14.17 0.78 2.98
C LEU A 104 -13.21 0.96 1.80
N ALA A 105 -12.99 -0.06 0.97
CA ALA A 105 -12.10 0.05 -0.19
C ALA A 105 -12.56 1.15 -1.16
N GLU A 106 -13.87 1.26 -1.40
CA GLU A 106 -14.46 2.34 -2.19
C GLU A 106 -14.21 3.72 -1.56
N ARG A 107 -14.44 3.88 -0.25
CA ARG A 107 -14.23 5.15 0.46
C ARG A 107 -12.79 5.63 0.44
N PHE A 108 -11.84 4.70 0.53
CA PHE A 108 -10.41 5.02 0.54
C PHE A 108 -9.78 5.02 -0.86
N GLU A 109 -10.55 4.72 -1.91
CA GLU A 109 -10.08 4.58 -3.29
C GLU A 109 -8.86 3.65 -3.37
N VAL A 110 -9.03 2.44 -2.88
CA VAL A 110 -8.05 1.34 -2.94
C VAL A 110 -8.71 0.06 -3.44
N SER A 111 -7.91 -0.96 -3.77
CA SER A 111 -8.47 -2.28 -4.08
C SER A 111 -9.04 -2.95 -2.82
N ALA A 112 -10.07 -3.78 -3.00
CA ALA A 112 -10.62 -4.60 -1.90
C ALA A 112 -9.55 -5.47 -1.24
N SER A 113 -8.62 -6.01 -2.03
CA SER A 113 -7.48 -6.77 -1.50
C SER A 113 -6.57 -5.91 -0.59
N ALA A 114 -6.20 -4.70 -1.01
CA ALA A 114 -5.37 -3.81 -0.19
C ALA A 114 -6.08 -3.40 1.10
N MET A 115 -7.39 -3.11 1.03
CA MET A 115 -8.19 -2.82 2.23
C MET A 115 -8.26 -4.03 3.16
N GLY A 116 -8.51 -5.23 2.64
CA GLY A 116 -8.52 -6.46 3.43
C GLY A 116 -7.22 -6.68 4.20
N PHE A 117 -6.07 -6.56 3.53
CA PHE A 117 -4.77 -6.62 4.21
C PHE A 117 -4.61 -5.52 5.27
N ARG A 118 -5.09 -4.31 4.99
CA ARG A 118 -5.02 -3.21 5.97
C ARG A 118 -5.86 -3.51 7.21
N LEU A 119 -7.07 -4.04 7.05
CA LEU A 119 -7.94 -4.40 8.17
C LEU A 119 -7.32 -5.51 9.02
N ILE A 120 -6.73 -6.53 8.40
CA ILE A 120 -5.99 -7.60 9.11
C ILE A 120 -4.80 -7.01 9.88
N ASN A 121 -3.98 -6.18 9.22
CA ASN A 121 -2.81 -5.56 9.86
C ASN A 121 -3.16 -4.61 11.01
N LEU A 122 -4.37 -4.04 11.00
CA LEU A 122 -4.89 -3.21 12.09
C LEU A 122 -5.60 -4.01 13.19
N GLY A 123 -5.73 -5.34 13.03
CA GLY A 123 -6.44 -6.21 13.98
C GLY A 123 -7.96 -5.99 14.01
N LEU A 124 -8.54 -5.47 12.92
CA LEU A 124 -9.97 -5.17 12.83
C LEU A 124 -10.79 -6.34 12.27
N VAL A 125 -10.14 -7.26 11.55
CA VAL A 125 -10.71 -8.50 11.02
C VAL A 125 -9.66 -9.61 11.12
N SER A 126 -10.10 -10.87 11.15
CA SER A 126 -9.26 -12.08 11.26
C SER A 126 -9.59 -13.08 10.17
#